data_AF-A0A485LAB6-F1
#
_entry.id   AF-A0A485LAB6-F1
#
_cell.length_a   1.000
_cell.length_b   1.000
_cell.length_c   1.000
_cell.angle_alpha   90.00
_cell.angle_beta   90.00
_cell.angle_gamma   90.00
#
_symmetry.space_group_name_H-M   'P 1'
#
loop_
_entity.id
_entity.type
_entity.pdbx_description
1 polymer ?
#
loop_
_entity_poly.entity_id
_entity_poly.type
_entity_poly.pdbx_seq_one_letter_code
_entity_poly.pdbx_strand_id
1 'polypeptide(L)'
;MSVDHQAPKEGMECLATMEDITEETYVEYQTFPSMLWHPCLFCADVVNQLQRAQFPAYMKGVQEPDCKAELRRLLAKGPPIWIEDKYGFPLPENGDTHVVALWFCGANEEKSAKLAGAVEGDEREKLWSELKDLLNAMEDDKEEVRD
;
A
#
# COMPACT_ATOMS: atom_id res chain seq x y z
N MET A 1 -16.55 13.88 17.10
CA MET A 1 -15.70 13.37 18.21
C MET A 1 -14.29 13.78 17.85
N SER A 2 -13.60 14.53 18.70
CA SER A 2 -12.19 14.86 18.48
C SER A 2 -11.42 13.56 18.55
N VAL A 3 -10.74 13.18 17.47
CA VAL A 3 -9.77 12.10 17.52
C VAL A 3 -8.51 12.73 18.09
N ASP A 4 -8.10 12.30 19.28
CA ASP A 4 -6.89 12.81 19.91
C ASP A 4 -5.69 12.06 19.31
N HIS A 5 -5.05 12.68 18.32
CA HIS A 5 -3.80 12.21 17.74
C HIS A 5 -2.66 12.29 18.75
N GLN A 6 -1.67 11.40 18.63
CA GLN A 6 -0.52 11.35 19.52
C GLN A 6 0.63 12.21 18.99
N ALA A 7 1.66 12.35 19.83
CA ALA A 7 2.94 12.93 19.47
C ALA A 7 3.99 11.81 19.28
N PRO A 8 5.06 12.05 18.50
CA PRO A 8 6.16 11.09 18.36
C PRO A 8 6.77 10.80 19.74
N LYS A 9 7.14 9.54 19.95
CA LYS A 9 7.86 9.14 21.18
C LYS A 9 9.30 9.64 21.11
N GLU A 10 9.88 9.95 22.27
CA GLU A 10 11.30 10.32 22.35
C GLU A 10 12.18 9.18 21.81
N GLY A 11 13.12 9.53 20.91
CA GLY A 11 14.00 8.57 20.24
C GLY A 11 13.33 7.70 19.16
N MET A 12 12.16 8.11 18.66
CA MET A 12 11.52 7.44 17.52
C MET A 12 12.30 7.74 16.23
N GLU A 13 12.67 6.69 15.50
CA GLU A 13 13.43 6.78 14.25
C GLU A 13 12.64 6.15 13.09
N CYS A 14 12.82 6.70 11.89
CA CYS A 14 12.23 6.15 10.69
C CYS A 14 12.95 4.86 10.29
N LEU A 15 12.21 3.75 10.18
CA LEU A 15 12.80 2.46 9.81
C LEU A 15 13.40 2.40 8.40
N ALA A 16 13.07 3.35 7.52
CA ALA A 16 13.59 3.41 6.16
C ALA A 16 14.82 4.30 6.00
N THR A 17 14.85 5.47 6.66
CA THR A 17 15.95 6.45 6.54
C THR A 17 16.90 6.43 7.74
N MET A 18 16.50 5.82 8.86
CA MET A 18 17.19 5.89 10.17
C MET A 18 17.33 7.33 10.71
N GLU A 19 16.48 8.24 10.25
CA GLU A 19 16.41 9.61 10.75
C GLU A 19 15.38 9.73 11.86
N ASP A 20 15.60 10.67 12.78
CA ASP A 20 14.67 10.96 13.86
C ASP A 20 13.30 11.40 13.33
N ILE A 21 12.23 10.80 13.87
CA ILE A 21 10.86 11.24 13.62
C ILE A 21 10.51 12.33 14.64
N THR A 22 10.41 13.56 14.15
CA THR A 22 9.99 14.73 14.93
C THR A 22 8.49 15.00 14.73
N GLU A 23 7.94 15.98 15.45
CA GLU A 23 6.54 16.43 15.27
C GLU A 23 6.26 16.89 13.82
N GLU A 24 7.27 17.38 13.12
CA GLU A 24 7.14 17.81 11.72
C GLU A 24 6.93 16.62 10.76
N THR A 25 7.55 15.48 11.06
CA THR A 25 7.57 14.30 10.19
C THR A 25 6.76 13.13 10.71
N TYR A 26 6.13 13.25 11.89
CA TYR A 26 5.32 12.20 12.51
C TYR A 26 4.03 11.96 11.74
N VAL A 27 3.68 10.68 11.60
CA VAL A 27 2.49 10.22 10.88
C VAL A 27 1.76 9.17 11.70
N GLU A 28 0.44 9.25 11.70
CA GLU A 28 -0.43 8.17 12.16
C GLU A 28 -1.20 7.56 10.99
N TYR A 29 -1.62 6.32 11.16
CA TYR A 29 -2.45 5.62 10.20
C TYR A 29 -3.66 5.00 10.88
N GLN A 30 -4.79 5.03 10.18
CA GLN A 30 -6.04 4.44 10.64
C GLN A 30 -6.29 3.12 9.95
N THR A 31 -6.63 2.08 10.70
CA THR A 31 -6.93 0.74 10.17
C THR A 31 -8.43 0.47 10.11
N PHE A 32 -8.84 -0.42 9.21
CA PHE A 32 -10.23 -0.87 9.05
C PHE A 32 -10.34 -2.39 9.23
N PRO A 33 -11.38 -2.92 9.90
CA PRO A 33 -12.62 -2.26 10.33
C PRO A 33 -12.61 -1.53 11.68
N SER A 34 -11.56 -1.66 12.49
CA SER A 34 -11.55 -1.14 13.86
C SER A 34 -11.62 0.39 13.95
N MET A 35 -11.18 1.10 12.91
CA MET A 35 -11.07 2.56 12.83
C MET A 35 -10.13 3.14 13.89
N LEU A 36 -9.16 2.35 14.34
CA LEU A 36 -8.15 2.75 15.33
C LEU A 36 -6.97 3.44 14.65
N TRP A 37 -6.45 4.47 15.32
CA TRP A 37 -5.26 5.20 14.91
C TRP A 37 -4.01 4.61 15.56
N HIS A 38 -2.95 4.48 14.76
CA HIS A 38 -1.70 3.85 15.14
C HIS A 38 -0.50 4.71 14.70
N PRO A 39 0.59 4.74 15.48
CA PRO A 39 1.81 5.45 15.10
C PRO A 39 2.51 4.75 13.92
N CYS A 40 2.83 5.48 12.87
CA CYS A 40 3.60 4.97 11.74
C CYS A 40 5.09 4.90 12.09
N LEU A 41 5.79 3.83 11.68
CA LEU A 41 7.23 3.68 11.88
C LEU A 41 8.08 4.31 10.75
N PHE A 42 7.43 5.05 9.86
CA PHE A 42 8.07 5.83 8.80
C PHE A 42 7.79 7.32 8.94
N CYS A 43 8.76 8.14 8.52
CA CYS A 43 8.57 9.58 8.44
C CYS A 43 7.65 9.97 7.28
N ALA A 44 7.07 11.17 7.36
CA ALA A 44 6.13 11.71 6.39
C ALA A 44 6.60 11.60 4.93
N ASP A 45 7.88 11.83 4.66
CA ASP A 45 8.43 11.78 3.29
C ASP A 45 8.40 10.38 2.71
N VAL A 46 8.78 9.37 3.50
CA VAL A 46 8.73 7.96 3.10
C VAL A 46 7.29 7.52 2.86
N VAL A 47 6.36 7.92 3.74
CA VAL A 47 4.93 7.64 3.58
C VAL A 47 4.39 8.24 2.28
N ASN A 48 4.70 9.51 2.01
CA ASN A 48 4.30 10.18 0.77
C ASN A 48 4.91 9.52 -0.48
N GLN A 49 6.17 9.08 -0.40
CA GLN A 49 6.83 8.36 -1.48
C GLN A 49 6.16 7.02 -1.75
N LEU A 50 5.87 6.24 -0.70
CA LEU A 50 5.17 4.95 -0.82
C LEU A 50 3.78 5.13 -1.45
N GLN A 51 3.00 6.13 -1.03
CA GLN A 51 1.70 6.42 -1.62
C GLN A 51 1.78 6.68 -3.13
N ARG A 52 2.83 7.36 -3.58
CA ARG A 52 3.04 7.68 -5.00
C ARG A 52 3.65 6.54 -5.80
N ALA A 53 4.44 5.67 -5.17
CA ALA A 53 5.26 4.69 -5.86
C ALA A 53 4.62 3.29 -5.94
N GLN A 54 3.84 2.86 -4.94
CA GLN A 54 3.37 1.47 -4.88
C GLN A 54 2.48 1.08 -6.06
N PHE A 55 1.50 1.91 -6.44
CA PHE A 55 0.61 1.59 -7.56
C PHE A 55 1.33 1.62 -8.92
N PRO A 56 2.15 2.64 -9.25
CA PRO A 56 2.99 2.59 -10.45
C PRO A 56 3.95 1.41 -10.48
N ALA A 57 4.55 1.03 -9.34
CA ALA A 57 5.42 -0.13 -9.25
C ALA A 57 4.66 -1.44 -9.52
N TYR A 58 3.42 -1.56 -9.01
CA TYR A 58 2.53 -2.68 -9.35
C TYR A 58 2.25 -2.74 -10.85
N MET A 59 1.84 -1.62 -11.45
CA MET A 59 1.54 -1.55 -12.88
C MET A 59 2.76 -1.91 -13.73
N LYS A 60 3.95 -1.43 -13.35
CA LYS A 60 5.20 -1.81 -14.02
C LYS A 60 5.48 -3.31 -13.90
N GLY A 61 5.35 -3.90 -12.70
CA GLY A 61 5.60 -5.33 -12.49
C GLY A 61 4.61 -6.24 -13.24
N VAL A 62 3.41 -5.74 -13.53
CA VAL A 62 2.42 -6.46 -14.34
C VAL A 62 2.63 -6.27 -15.84
N GLN A 63 3.05 -5.08 -16.28
CA GLN A 63 3.32 -4.78 -17.70
C GLN A 63 4.65 -5.36 -18.19
N GLU A 64 5.67 -5.35 -17.33
CA GLU A 64 7.03 -5.83 -17.59
C GLU A 64 7.42 -6.91 -16.55
N PRO A 65 6.71 -8.06 -16.50
CA PRO A 65 6.99 -9.07 -15.49
C PRO A 65 8.32 -9.77 -15.77
N ASP A 66 9.24 -9.71 -14.81
CA ASP A 66 10.55 -10.39 -14.90
C ASP A 66 10.38 -11.92 -14.93
N CYS A 67 9.38 -12.47 -14.22
CA CYS A 67 9.05 -13.88 -14.27
C CYS A 67 7.55 -14.19 -14.07
N LYS A 68 7.10 -15.33 -14.62
CA LYS A 68 5.69 -15.78 -14.48
C LYS A 68 5.28 -16.00 -13.02
N ALA A 69 6.19 -16.45 -12.17
CA ALA A 69 5.91 -16.69 -10.75
C ALA A 69 5.63 -15.37 -10.01
N GLU A 70 6.33 -14.30 -10.36
CA GLU A 70 6.09 -12.96 -9.85
C GLU A 70 4.76 -12.40 -10.36
N LEU A 71 4.48 -12.50 -11.66
CA LEU A 71 3.19 -12.09 -12.22
C LEU A 71 2.01 -12.79 -11.53
N ARG A 72 2.08 -14.12 -11.32
CA ARG A 72 1.03 -14.87 -10.59
C ARG A 72 0.85 -14.38 -9.16
N ARG A 73 1.93 -14.04 -8.45
CA ARG A 73 1.87 -13.49 -7.09
C ARG A 73 1.24 -12.10 -7.07
N LEU A 74 1.62 -11.23 -8.00
CA LEU A 74 1.04 -9.89 -8.16
C LEU A 74 -0.46 -9.96 -8.48
N LEU A 75 -0.87 -10.87 -9.38
CA LEU A 75 -2.27 -11.04 -9.74
C LEU A 75 -3.10 -11.74 -8.66
N ALA A 76 -2.51 -12.62 -7.85
CA ALA A 76 -3.19 -13.20 -6.70
C ALA A 76 -3.56 -12.12 -5.66
N LYS A 77 -2.70 -11.11 -5.47
CA LYS A 77 -2.97 -9.96 -4.61
C LYS A 77 -3.95 -8.96 -5.26
N GLY A 78 -3.88 -8.83 -6.59
CA GLY A 78 -4.67 -7.89 -7.38
C GLY A 78 -4.18 -6.45 -7.25
N PRO A 79 -4.81 -5.50 -7.97
CA PRO A 79 -4.39 -4.10 -7.95
C PRO A 79 -4.53 -3.51 -6.53
N PRO A 80 -3.46 -2.93 -5.97
CA PRO A 80 -3.49 -2.37 -4.63
C PRO A 80 -4.27 -1.04 -4.64
N ILE A 81 -5.10 -0.83 -3.61
CA ILE A 81 -5.88 0.39 -3.43
C ILE A 81 -5.23 1.29 -2.38
N TRP A 82 -4.87 0.68 -1.25
CA TRP A 82 -4.37 1.33 -0.06
C TRP A 82 -2.86 1.12 0.08
N ILE A 83 -2.20 2.07 0.74
CA ILE A 83 -0.81 1.88 1.16
C ILE A 83 -0.69 0.69 2.11
N GLU A 84 0.33 -0.13 1.87
CA GLU A 84 0.65 -1.28 2.70
C GLU A 84 2.16 -1.39 2.85
N ASP A 85 2.62 -1.56 4.09
CA ASP A 85 3.99 -1.97 4.38
C ASP A 85 3.99 -2.72 5.70
N LYS A 86 4.60 -3.91 5.73
CA LYS A 86 4.59 -4.79 6.90
C LYS A 86 5.26 -4.15 8.12
N TYR A 87 6.25 -3.29 7.90
CA TYR A 87 7.05 -2.66 8.94
C TYR A 87 6.58 -1.24 9.23
N GLY A 88 6.23 -0.47 8.19
CA GLY A 88 5.74 0.90 8.32
C GLY A 88 4.31 1.00 8.85
N PHE A 89 3.44 0.07 8.45
CA PHE A 89 2.01 0.05 8.77
C PHE A 89 1.59 -1.34 9.28
N PRO A 90 2.15 -1.82 10.41
CA PRO A 90 1.79 -3.12 10.94
C PRO A 90 0.30 -3.18 11.29
N LEU A 91 -0.42 -4.13 10.70
CA LEU A 91 -1.82 -4.34 11.03
C LEU A 91 -1.94 -5.05 12.40
N PRO A 92 -2.81 -4.58 13.30
CA PRO A 92 -3.05 -5.24 14.58
C PRO A 92 -3.69 -6.62 14.40
N GLU A 93 -3.46 -7.52 15.36
CA GLU A 93 -4.05 -8.87 15.40
C GLU A 93 -5.53 -8.86 15.85
N ASN A 94 -6.29 -7.85 15.43
CA ASN A 94 -7.71 -7.64 15.76
C ASN A 94 -8.65 -7.95 14.57
N GLY A 95 -8.10 -8.42 13.44
CA GLY A 95 -8.85 -8.65 12.20
C GLY A 95 -8.91 -7.46 11.25
N ASP A 96 -8.14 -6.40 11.52
CA ASP A 96 -7.97 -5.30 10.57
C ASP A 96 -7.27 -5.78 9.28
N THR A 97 -7.70 -5.20 8.17
CA THR A 97 -7.39 -5.69 6.83
C THR A 97 -6.54 -4.72 6.02
N HIS A 98 -6.71 -3.42 6.22
CA HIS A 98 -6.00 -2.39 5.48
C HIS A 98 -6.00 -1.04 6.21
N VAL A 99 -5.16 -0.13 5.73
CA VAL A 99 -5.08 1.27 6.16
C VAL A 99 -6.05 2.11 5.33
N VAL A 100 -6.84 2.98 5.95
CA VAL A 100 -7.87 3.80 5.28
C VAL A 100 -7.58 5.30 5.30
N ALA A 101 -6.91 5.78 6.35
CA ALA A 101 -6.54 7.19 6.51
C ALA A 101 -5.13 7.32 7.07
N LEU A 102 -4.52 8.47 6.79
CA LEU A 102 -3.22 8.89 7.31
C LEU A 102 -3.38 10.28 7.91
N TRP A 103 -2.71 10.55 9.01
CA TRP A 103 -2.67 11.88 9.60
C TRP A 103 -1.22 12.34 9.72
N PHE A 104 -0.95 13.55 9.23
CA PHE A 104 0.37 14.14 9.23
C PHE A 104 0.45 15.22 10.31
N CYS A 105 1.27 14.99 11.33
CA CYS A 105 1.35 15.86 12.49
C CYS A 105 1.84 17.27 12.13
N GLY A 106 2.92 17.39 11.37
CA GLY A 106 3.49 18.69 10.99
C GLY A 106 2.57 19.58 10.16
N ALA A 107 1.67 18.98 9.37
CA ALA A 107 0.64 19.71 8.61
C ALA A 107 -0.71 19.80 9.34
N ASN A 108 -0.87 19.04 10.43
CA ASN A 108 -2.14 18.78 11.10
C ASN A 108 -3.27 18.45 10.12
N GLU A 109 -3.01 17.52 9.19
CA GLU A 109 -3.90 17.20 8.08
C GLU A 109 -4.15 15.69 8.00
N GLU A 110 -5.43 15.31 7.90
CA GLU A 110 -5.85 13.95 7.54
C GLU A 110 -5.93 13.79 6.03
N LYS A 111 -5.32 12.73 5.50
CA LYS A 111 -5.35 12.35 4.09
C LYS A 111 -5.84 10.93 3.94
N SER A 112 -6.36 10.64 2.75
CA SER A 112 -6.69 9.27 2.40
C SER A 112 -5.42 8.42 2.27
N ALA A 113 -5.49 7.16 2.72
CA ALA A 113 -4.41 6.20 2.57
C ALA A 113 -4.30 5.61 1.14
N LYS A 114 -5.17 6.05 0.20
CA LYS A 114 -5.19 5.56 -1.18
C LYS A 114 -3.88 5.85 -1.90
N LEU A 115 -3.45 4.89 -2.72
CA LEU A 115 -2.29 5.05 -3.58
C LEU A 115 -2.62 5.99 -4.75
N ALA A 116 -1.62 6.74 -5.19
CA ALA A 116 -1.77 7.62 -6.35
C ALA A 116 -2.03 6.79 -7.62
N GLY A 117 -3.20 6.99 -8.24
CA GLY A 117 -3.61 6.27 -9.44
C GLY A 117 -4.31 4.94 -9.17
N ALA A 118 -4.52 4.55 -7.91
CA ALA A 118 -5.31 3.36 -7.59
C ALA A 118 -6.73 3.46 -8.15
N VAL A 119 -7.16 2.38 -8.78
CA VAL A 119 -8.53 2.18 -9.28
C VAL A 119 -9.37 1.44 -8.25
N GLU A 120 -10.67 1.71 -8.20
CA GLU A 120 -11.62 1.13 -7.24
C GLU A 120 -12.89 0.65 -7.94
N GLY A 121 -13.68 -0.17 -7.24
CA GLY A 121 -14.95 -0.69 -7.73
C GLY A 121 -14.82 -1.40 -9.08
N ASP A 122 -15.75 -1.10 -9.97
CA ASP A 122 -15.85 -1.72 -11.30
C ASP A 122 -14.58 -1.55 -12.14
N GLU A 123 -13.89 -0.41 -12.03
CA GLU A 123 -12.64 -0.17 -12.77
C GLU A 123 -11.52 -1.10 -12.30
N ARG A 124 -11.44 -1.34 -10.99
CA ARG A 124 -10.49 -2.29 -10.41
C ARG A 124 -10.81 -3.72 -10.82
N GLU A 125 -12.08 -4.09 -10.77
CA GLU A 125 -12.51 -5.45 -11.16
C GLU A 125 -12.24 -5.69 -12.64
N LYS A 126 -12.52 -4.71 -13.50
CA LYS A 126 -12.22 -4.78 -14.93
C LYS A 126 -10.73 -4.93 -15.18
N LEU A 127 -9.90 -4.05 -14.60
CA LEU A 127 -8.44 -4.15 -14.72
C LEU A 127 -7.96 -5.53 -14.24
N TRP A 128 -8.45 -5.99 -13.09
CA TRP A 128 -8.03 -7.27 -12.55
C TRP A 128 -8.44 -8.46 -13.41
N SER A 129 -9.63 -8.41 -14.04
CA SER A 129 -10.09 -9.41 -15.00
C SER A 129 -9.21 -9.44 -16.24
N GLU A 130 -8.98 -8.27 -16.86
CA GLU A 130 -8.13 -8.15 -18.06
C GLU A 130 -6.72 -8.71 -17.81
N LEU A 131 -6.16 -8.45 -16.64
CA LEU A 131 -4.85 -8.97 -16.27
C LEU A 131 -4.83 -10.49 -16.02
N LYS A 132 -5.90 -11.06 -15.48
CA LYS A 132 -6.05 -12.52 -15.35
C LYS A 132 -6.18 -13.19 -16.71
N ASP A 133 -6.95 -12.59 -17.62
CA ASP A 133 -7.13 -13.10 -18.98
C ASP A 133 -5.81 -13.08 -19.75
N LEU A 134 -5.01 -12.02 -19.60
CA LEU A 134 -3.66 -11.94 -20.16
C LEU A 134 -2.74 -13.04 -19.62
N LEU A 135 -2.80 -13.32 -18.31
CA LEU A 135 -2.03 -14.43 -17.72
C LEU A 135 -2.45 -15.78 -18.32
N ASN A 136 -3.76 -16.03 -18.45
CA ASN A 136 -4.29 -17.28 -19.01
C ASN A 136 -3.85 -17.47 -20.47
N ALA A 137 -3.97 -16.43 -21.30
CA ALA A 137 -3.51 -16.49 -22.69
C ALA A 137 -2.00 -16.82 -22.81
N MET A 138 -1.17 -16.26 -21.91
CA MET A 138 0.25 -16.60 -21.85
C MET A 138 0.54 -18.04 -21.36
N GLU A 139 -0.42 -18.68 -20.69
CA GLU A 139 -0.34 -20.08 -20.28
C GLU A 139 -0.73 -21.01 -21.43
N ASP A 140 -1.80 -20.70 -22.16
CA ASP A 140 -2.31 -21.47 -23.30
C ASP A 140 -1.33 -21.49 -24.49
N ASP A 141 -0.70 -20.36 -24.83
CA ASP A 141 0.28 -20.25 -25.93
C ASP A 141 1.52 -21.17 -25.76
N LYS A 142 1.77 -21.71 -24.56
CA LYS A 142 2.89 -22.64 -24.31
C LYS A 142 2.50 -24.10 -24.43
N GLU A 143 1.21 -24.44 -24.38
CA GLU A 143 0.77 -25.83 -24.56
C GLU A 143 0.82 -26.23 -26.04
N GLU A 144 0.53 -25.31 -26.97
CA GLU A 144 0.53 -25.61 -28.41
C GLU A 144 1.93 -25.80 -29.04
N VAL A 145 3.02 -25.41 -28.38
CA VAL A 145 4.40 -25.60 -28.89
C VAL A 145 5.02 -26.92 -28.42
N ARG A 146 4.27 -27.75 -27.70
CA ARG A 146 4.72 -29.04 -27.12
C ARG A 146 4.06 -30.27 -27.76
N ASP A 147 3.52 -30.13 -28.96
CA ASP A 147 3.07 -31.25 -29.81
C ASP A 147 3.96 -31.43 -31.06
#